data_AF-A0ABD3F9B9-F1
#
_entry.id   AF-A0ABD3F9B9-F1
#
_cell.length_a   1.000
_cell.length_b   1.000
_cell.length_c   1.000
_cell.angle_alpha   90.00
_cell.angle_beta   90.00
_cell.angle_gamma   90.00
#
_symmetry.space_group_name_H-M   'P 1'
#
loop_
_entity.id
_entity.type
_entity.pdbx_description
1 polymer ?
#
loop_
_entity_poly.entity_id
_entity_poly.type
_entity_poly.pdbx_seq_one_letter_code
_entity_poly.pdbx_strand_id
1 'polypeptide(L)'
;MPHYTHWTSDEVWWLVQAWQETNKEVESSGGEKKSEEFNKLVHEHFVKLAGGSSPRSVIAIARRMEILRESYEFIVSFQGNERENGWFVLPTNDQRTLMKTGGGKHLRPIEERVFFALDKLFPEAESESEDSDGDKFETAIKKRAAKKVTRKSKVPSSKSSTSALEEETGELLSPQKETGVKDKRRRVNKSPSVGVADILDHQSQVLAGFLEKRADERTHELDQSRKEREVDQKFWAAETAKDRALLRDLFTQD
;
A
#
# COMPACT_ATOMS: atom_id res chain seq x y z
N MET A 1 -12.67 24.64 14.27
CA MET A 1 -13.34 23.94 13.15
C MET A 1 -12.83 22.50 13.17
N PRO A 2 -13.66 21.51 13.52
CA PRO A 2 -13.24 20.10 13.48
C PRO A 2 -12.86 19.75 12.03
N HIS A 3 -11.64 19.24 11.85
CA HIS A 3 -11.22 18.72 10.56
C HIS A 3 -12.04 17.46 10.27
N TYR A 4 -13.06 17.57 9.41
CA TYR A 4 -13.79 16.41 8.90
C TYR A 4 -12.83 15.59 8.02
N THR A 5 -12.09 14.68 8.61
CA THR A 5 -11.11 13.82 7.90
C THR A 5 -11.71 12.50 7.44
N HIS A 6 -12.88 12.13 7.97
CA HIS A 6 -13.55 10.86 7.66
C HIS A 6 -14.50 11.03 6.49
N TRP A 7 -14.28 10.28 5.40
CA TRP A 7 -15.22 10.16 4.27
C TRP A 7 -16.25 9.08 4.57
N THR A 8 -17.53 9.39 4.46
CA THR A 8 -18.59 8.38 4.58
C THR A 8 -18.70 7.55 3.30
N SER A 9 -19.35 6.39 3.41
CA SER A 9 -19.62 5.53 2.25
C SER A 9 -20.44 6.27 1.18
N ASP A 10 -21.47 7.01 1.59
CA ASP A 10 -22.31 7.78 0.68
C ASP A 10 -21.56 8.95 0.03
N GLU A 11 -20.67 9.64 0.76
CA GLU A 11 -19.80 10.67 0.19
C GLU A 11 -18.87 10.07 -0.88
N VAL A 12 -18.31 8.89 -0.64
CA VAL A 12 -17.47 8.21 -1.65
C VAL A 12 -18.28 7.84 -2.87
N TRP A 13 -19.51 7.36 -2.67
CA TRP A 13 -20.41 7.01 -3.76
C TRP A 13 -20.80 8.22 -4.63
N TRP A 14 -21.21 9.33 -4.02
CA TRP A 14 -21.52 10.58 -4.74
C TRP A 14 -20.30 11.12 -5.49
N LEU A 15 -19.10 10.98 -4.92
CA LEU A 15 -17.87 11.39 -5.59
C LEU A 15 -17.65 10.61 -6.90
N VAL A 16 -17.83 9.30 -6.88
CA VAL A 16 -17.68 8.48 -8.10
C VAL A 16 -18.77 8.77 -9.12
N GLN A 17 -20.02 9.02 -8.69
CA GLN A 17 -21.09 9.47 -9.60
C GLN A 17 -20.76 10.82 -10.25
N ALA A 18 -20.33 11.81 -9.47
CA ALA A 18 -19.92 13.11 -9.98
C ALA A 18 -18.75 13.00 -10.98
N TRP A 19 -17.82 12.07 -10.73
CA TRP A 19 -16.74 11.78 -11.65
C TRP A 19 -17.26 11.21 -12.98
N GLN A 20 -18.16 10.23 -12.94
CA GLN A 20 -18.81 9.67 -14.14
C GLN A 20 -19.57 10.72 -14.96
N GLU A 21 -20.33 11.60 -14.30
CA GLU A 21 -21.04 12.69 -14.99
C GLU A 21 -20.07 13.66 -15.66
N THR A 22 -18.97 13.99 -14.99
CA THR A 22 -17.95 14.88 -15.54
C THR A 22 -17.26 14.27 -16.77
N ASN A 23 -16.91 12.97 -16.72
CA ASN A 23 -16.32 12.29 -17.87
C ASN A 23 -17.25 12.31 -19.09
N LYS A 24 -18.54 11.99 -18.90
CA LYS A 24 -19.54 12.04 -19.98
C LYS A 24 -19.69 13.44 -20.58
N GLU A 25 -19.66 14.48 -19.73
CA GLU A 25 -19.73 15.87 -20.17
C GLU A 25 -18.49 16.26 -20.99
N VAL A 26 -17.30 15.86 -20.54
CA VAL A 26 -16.03 16.10 -21.24
C VAL A 26 -16.03 15.40 -22.61
N GLU A 27 -16.38 14.11 -22.65
CA GLU A 27 -16.52 13.33 -23.88
C GLU A 27 -17.51 13.97 -24.87
N SER A 28 -18.67 14.41 -24.37
CA SER A 28 -19.70 15.07 -25.19
C SER A 28 -19.25 16.43 -25.72
N SER A 29 -18.40 17.15 -24.98
CA SER A 29 -17.85 18.44 -25.38
C SER A 29 -16.68 18.35 -26.37
N GLY A 30 -16.15 17.14 -26.61
CA GLY A 30 -15.08 16.88 -27.58
C GLY A 30 -13.73 17.54 -27.25
N GLY A 31 -13.52 17.97 -26.01
CA GLY A 31 -12.32 18.69 -25.60
C GLY A 31 -11.72 18.15 -24.31
N GLU A 32 -10.39 17.96 -24.30
CA GLU A 32 -9.64 17.71 -23.07
C GLU A 32 -9.68 18.96 -22.17
N LYS A 33 -10.22 18.83 -20.96
CA LYS A 33 -10.17 19.89 -19.95
C LYS A 33 -8.87 19.80 -19.15
N LYS A 34 -8.32 20.94 -18.72
CA LYS A 34 -7.17 20.94 -17.81
C LYS A 34 -7.56 20.28 -16.49
N SER A 35 -6.61 19.60 -15.83
CA SER A 35 -6.84 18.88 -14.56
C SER A 35 -7.53 19.74 -13.49
N GLU A 36 -7.17 21.02 -13.38
CA GLU A 36 -7.82 21.94 -12.43
C GLU A 36 -9.28 22.24 -12.75
N GLU A 37 -9.62 22.41 -14.02
CA GLU A 37 -10.99 22.67 -14.48
C GLU A 37 -11.85 21.41 -14.33
N PHE A 38 -11.27 20.24 -14.64
CA PHE A 38 -11.90 18.95 -14.41
C PHE A 38 -12.25 18.75 -12.94
N ASN A 39 -11.29 18.96 -12.02
CA ASN A 39 -11.53 18.80 -10.59
C ASN A 39 -12.60 19.77 -10.04
N LYS A 40 -12.70 20.98 -10.60
CA LYS A 40 -13.77 21.94 -10.26
C LYS A 40 -15.13 21.43 -10.69
N LEU A 41 -15.25 20.88 -11.90
CA LEU A 41 -16.52 20.32 -12.39
C LEU A 41 -16.97 19.10 -11.57
N VAL A 42 -16.03 18.20 -11.24
CA VAL A 42 -16.33 17.08 -10.34
C VAL A 42 -16.82 17.60 -8.98
N HIS A 43 -16.20 18.66 -8.45
CA HIS A 43 -16.65 19.29 -7.21
C HIS A 43 -18.06 19.89 -7.32
N GLU A 44 -18.38 20.56 -8.42
CA GLU A 44 -19.72 21.12 -8.65
C GLU A 44 -20.80 20.03 -8.71
N HIS A 45 -20.57 18.96 -9.46
CA HIS A 45 -21.50 17.82 -9.52
C HIS A 45 -21.61 17.11 -8.16
N PHE A 46 -20.49 16.95 -7.44
CA PHE A 46 -20.50 16.41 -6.08
C PHE A 46 -21.35 17.26 -5.11
N VAL A 47 -21.22 18.58 -5.15
CA VAL A 47 -22.01 19.49 -4.30
C VAL A 47 -23.50 19.38 -4.63
N LYS A 48 -23.89 19.23 -5.90
CA LYS A 48 -25.28 19.01 -6.29
C LYS A 48 -25.83 17.71 -5.72
N LEU A 49 -25.08 16.61 -5.83
CA LEU A 49 -25.46 15.30 -5.28
C LEU A 49 -25.55 15.30 -3.76
N ALA A 50 -24.70 16.08 -3.08
CA ALA A 50 -24.72 16.26 -1.63
C ALA A 50 -25.86 17.17 -1.12
N GLY A 51 -26.80 17.59 -1.98
CA GLY A 51 -27.93 18.44 -1.60
C GLY A 51 -27.62 19.94 -1.65
N GLY A 52 -26.62 20.36 -2.43
CA GLY A 52 -26.30 21.76 -2.70
C GLY A 52 -25.26 22.38 -1.77
N SER A 53 -24.79 21.66 -0.75
CA SER A 53 -23.70 22.12 0.11
C SER A 53 -22.82 20.95 0.55
N SER A 54 -21.51 21.18 0.58
CA SER A 54 -20.55 20.18 1.04
C SER A 54 -19.39 20.85 1.79
N PRO A 55 -18.91 20.25 2.89
CA PRO A 55 -17.72 20.73 3.60
C PRO A 55 -16.41 20.38 2.87
N ARG A 56 -16.46 19.61 1.77
CA ARG A 56 -15.27 19.15 1.03
C ARG A 56 -14.80 20.24 0.07
N SER A 57 -13.51 20.54 0.11
CA SER A 57 -12.86 21.42 -0.86
C SER A 57 -12.52 20.67 -2.15
N VAL A 58 -12.29 21.41 -3.24
CA VAL A 58 -11.83 20.86 -4.53
C VAL A 58 -10.54 20.03 -4.36
N ILE A 59 -9.60 20.50 -3.53
CA ILE A 59 -8.35 19.78 -3.24
C ILE A 59 -8.62 18.46 -2.51
N ALA A 60 -9.57 18.44 -1.57
CA ALA A 60 -9.94 17.23 -0.86
C ALA A 60 -10.58 16.19 -1.80
N ILE A 61 -11.40 16.64 -2.76
CA ILE A 61 -11.97 15.81 -3.81
C ILE A 61 -10.89 15.23 -4.70
N ALA A 62 -9.99 16.06 -5.24
CA ALA A 62 -8.91 15.62 -6.12
C ALA A 62 -8.02 14.56 -5.45
N ARG A 63 -7.60 14.82 -4.20
CA ARG A 63 -6.82 13.86 -3.41
C ARG A 63 -7.59 12.56 -3.16
N ARG A 64 -8.91 12.64 -2.94
CA ARG A 64 -9.72 11.45 -2.72
C ARG A 64 -9.88 10.63 -3.99
N MET A 65 -10.03 11.26 -5.15
CA MET A 65 -10.07 10.60 -6.45
C MET A 65 -8.76 9.88 -6.75
N GLU A 66 -7.62 10.49 -6.46
CA GLU A 66 -6.29 9.86 -6.59
C GLU A 66 -6.21 8.58 -5.74
N ILE A 67 -6.57 8.66 -4.45
CA ILE A 67 -6.60 7.48 -3.56
C ILE A 67 -7.53 6.38 -4.09
N LEU A 68 -8.70 6.74 -4.64
CA LEU A 68 -9.64 5.78 -5.20
C LEU A 68 -9.08 5.10 -6.45
N ARG A 69 -8.40 5.86 -7.33
CA ARG A 69 -7.72 5.33 -8.51
C ARG A 69 -6.61 4.34 -8.12
N GLU A 70 -5.71 4.75 -7.22
CA GLU A 70 -4.63 3.87 -6.76
C GLU A 70 -5.18 2.60 -6.09
N SER A 71 -6.27 2.73 -5.32
CA SER A 71 -6.94 1.59 -4.68
C SER A 71 -7.58 0.66 -5.69
N TYR A 72 -8.17 1.20 -6.76
CA TYR A 72 -8.73 0.42 -7.86
C TYR A 72 -7.64 -0.35 -8.61
N GLU A 73 -6.56 0.32 -9.03
CA GLU A 73 -5.43 -0.30 -9.73
C GLU A 73 -4.81 -1.43 -8.90
N PHE A 74 -4.66 -1.21 -7.59
CA PHE A 74 -4.19 -2.26 -6.67
C PHE A 74 -5.11 -3.48 -6.70
N ILE A 75 -6.43 -3.29 -6.60
CA ILE A 75 -7.40 -4.39 -6.57
C ILE A 75 -7.42 -5.15 -7.90
N VAL A 76 -7.37 -4.46 -9.05
CA VAL A 76 -7.28 -5.09 -10.37
C VAL A 76 -6.00 -5.93 -10.46
N SER A 77 -4.85 -5.38 -10.07
CA SER A 77 -3.58 -6.11 -10.06
C SER A 77 -3.59 -7.33 -9.15
N PHE A 78 -4.31 -7.25 -8.02
CA PHE A 78 -4.47 -8.34 -7.08
C PHE A 78 -5.31 -9.47 -7.67
N GLN A 79 -6.47 -9.13 -8.26
CA GLN A 79 -7.37 -10.09 -8.89
C GLN A 79 -6.73 -10.81 -10.08
N GLY A 80 -5.84 -10.15 -10.83
CA GLY A 80 -5.09 -10.80 -11.92
C GLY A 80 -4.08 -11.86 -11.44
N ASN A 81 -3.61 -11.76 -10.19
CA ASN A 81 -2.59 -12.65 -9.64
C ASN A 81 -3.17 -13.80 -8.81
N GLU A 82 -4.32 -13.62 -8.15
CA GLU A 82 -4.94 -14.63 -7.30
C GLU A 82 -6.07 -15.37 -8.03
N ARG A 83 -5.94 -16.71 -8.15
CA ARG A 83 -6.86 -17.52 -8.96
C ARG A 83 -8.08 -18.06 -8.22
N GLU A 84 -8.07 -18.06 -6.88
CA GLU A 84 -9.02 -18.86 -6.10
C GLU A 84 -10.00 -18.05 -5.25
N ASN A 85 -9.65 -16.83 -4.81
CA ASN A 85 -10.55 -15.99 -4.01
C ASN A 85 -10.58 -14.55 -4.53
N GLY A 86 -11.79 -14.03 -4.77
CA GLY A 86 -11.96 -12.64 -5.19
C GLY A 86 -11.69 -11.66 -4.04
N TRP A 87 -11.12 -10.49 -4.34
CA TRP A 87 -10.80 -9.43 -3.37
C TRP A 87 -11.95 -9.11 -2.38
N PHE A 88 -13.18 -9.07 -2.88
CA PHE A 88 -14.38 -8.72 -2.10
C PHE A 88 -14.88 -9.83 -1.17
N VAL A 89 -14.37 -11.06 -1.31
CA VAL A 89 -14.66 -12.18 -0.39
C VAL A 89 -13.83 -12.05 0.90
N LEU A 90 -12.69 -11.36 0.84
CA LEU A 90 -11.79 -11.20 1.97
C LEU A 90 -12.44 -10.34 3.08
N PRO A 91 -12.23 -10.68 4.36
CA PRO A 91 -12.58 -9.80 5.47
C PRO A 91 -11.93 -8.42 5.34
N THR A 92 -12.62 -7.37 5.80
CA THR A 92 -12.11 -5.99 5.71
C THR A 92 -10.78 -5.78 6.45
N ASN A 93 -10.48 -6.59 7.46
CA ASN A 93 -9.18 -6.56 8.14
C ASN A 93 -8.07 -7.02 7.18
N ASP A 94 -8.26 -8.17 6.55
CA ASP A 94 -7.28 -8.77 5.64
C ASP A 94 -7.05 -7.87 4.42
N GLN A 95 -8.11 -7.28 3.86
CA GLN A 95 -8.00 -6.27 2.80
C GLN A 95 -7.09 -5.10 3.21
N ARG A 96 -7.23 -4.60 4.45
CA ARG A 96 -6.37 -3.49 4.95
C ARG A 96 -4.94 -3.93 5.12
N THR A 97 -4.71 -5.14 5.62
CA THR A 97 -3.37 -5.70 5.81
C THR A 97 -2.67 -5.85 4.47
N LEU A 98 -3.35 -6.42 3.47
CA LEU A 98 -2.83 -6.56 2.10
C LEU A 98 -2.54 -5.21 1.44
N MET A 99 -3.44 -4.22 1.60
CA MET A 99 -3.18 -2.87 1.09
C MET A 99 -1.97 -2.20 1.75
N LYS A 100 -1.79 -2.39 3.06
CA LYS A 100 -0.64 -1.84 3.79
C LYS A 100 0.68 -2.47 3.33
N THR A 101 0.70 -3.78 3.08
CA THR A 101 1.92 -4.50 2.69
C THR A 101 2.28 -4.27 1.23
N GLY A 102 1.29 -4.31 0.33
CA GLY A 102 1.52 -4.27 -1.12
C GLY A 102 1.37 -2.91 -1.78
N GLY A 103 0.54 -2.02 -1.23
CA GLY A 103 0.08 -0.83 -1.97
C GLY A 103 0.36 0.52 -1.30
N GLY A 104 0.99 0.53 -0.13
CA GLY A 104 1.49 1.75 0.51
C GLY A 104 0.50 2.45 1.45
N LYS A 105 0.93 3.60 2.00
CA LYS A 105 0.26 4.26 3.14
C LYS A 105 -1.08 4.92 2.82
N HIS A 106 -1.44 5.08 1.55
CA HIS A 106 -2.57 5.91 1.13
C HIS A 106 -3.78 5.12 0.63
N LEU A 107 -3.61 3.82 0.40
CA LEU A 107 -4.71 2.97 -0.04
C LEU A 107 -5.75 2.78 1.05
N ARG A 108 -7.01 2.66 0.62
CA ARG A 108 -8.15 2.42 1.49
C ARG A 108 -9.04 1.36 0.86
N PRO A 109 -9.59 0.43 1.65
CA PRO A 109 -10.60 -0.49 1.14
C PRO A 109 -11.75 0.30 0.51
N ILE A 110 -12.14 -0.12 -0.68
CA ILE A 110 -13.28 0.44 -1.40
C ILE A 110 -14.39 -0.60 -1.43
N GLU A 111 -15.63 -0.13 -1.40
CA GLU A 111 -16.79 -1.00 -1.51
C GLU A 111 -16.92 -1.55 -2.92
N GLU A 112 -17.49 -2.75 -3.04
CA GLU A 112 -17.68 -3.45 -4.30
C GLU A 112 -18.46 -2.61 -5.33
N ARG A 113 -19.54 -1.93 -4.90
CA ARG A 113 -20.31 -1.03 -5.78
C ARG A 113 -19.45 0.12 -6.34
N VAL A 114 -18.53 0.65 -5.54
CA VAL A 114 -17.63 1.74 -5.94
C VAL A 114 -16.60 1.21 -6.93
N PHE A 115 -16.06 0.03 -6.68
CA PHE A 115 -15.12 -0.63 -7.60
C PHE A 115 -15.73 -0.84 -8.99
N PHE A 116 -16.93 -1.42 -9.10
CA PHE A 116 -17.60 -1.61 -10.38
C PHE A 116 -17.95 -0.29 -11.10
N ALA A 117 -18.13 0.80 -10.36
CA ALA A 117 -18.33 2.12 -10.94
C ALA A 117 -17.01 2.72 -11.47
N LEU A 118 -15.88 2.46 -10.81
CA LEU A 118 -14.55 2.84 -11.26
C LEU A 118 -14.07 2.00 -12.45
N ASP A 119 -14.43 0.71 -12.49
CA ASP A 119 -14.14 -0.20 -13.61
C ASP A 119 -14.71 0.33 -14.93
N LYS A 120 -15.94 0.87 -14.90
CA LYS A 120 -16.56 1.55 -16.05
C LYS A 120 -15.90 2.87 -16.43
N LEU A 121 -15.20 3.52 -15.50
CA LEU A 121 -14.50 4.79 -15.73
C LEU A 121 -13.12 4.58 -16.32
N PHE A 122 -12.49 3.47 -15.97
CA PHE A 122 -11.20 3.04 -16.46
C PHE A 122 -11.41 1.69 -17.13
N PRO A 123 -12.13 1.63 -18.27
CA PRO A 123 -12.04 0.45 -19.08
C PRO A 123 -10.55 0.27 -19.33
N GLU A 124 -10.00 -0.77 -18.71
CA GLU A 124 -8.63 -1.21 -18.99
C GLU A 124 -8.63 -1.26 -20.50
N ALA A 125 -7.79 -0.42 -21.14
CA ALA A 125 -7.74 -0.37 -22.58
C ALA A 125 -7.32 -1.79 -22.96
N GLU A 126 -8.33 -2.63 -23.20
CA GLU A 126 -8.16 -4.05 -23.36
C GLU A 126 -7.12 -4.09 -24.44
N SER A 127 -5.98 -4.67 -24.07
CA SER A 127 -4.90 -4.95 -24.96
C SER A 127 -5.56 -5.72 -26.10
N GLU A 128 -5.94 -5.00 -27.16
CA GLU A 128 -6.05 -5.49 -28.53
C GLU A 128 -4.63 -5.92 -28.91
N SER A 129 -4.12 -6.94 -28.21
CA SER A 129 -3.18 -7.90 -28.74
C SER A 129 -4.02 -8.82 -29.62
N GLU A 130 -4.62 -8.23 -30.65
CA GLU A 130 -4.92 -8.96 -31.88
C GLU A 130 -3.59 -9.50 -32.38
N ASP A 131 -3.44 -10.82 -32.28
CA ASP A 131 -2.67 -11.67 -33.18
C ASP A 131 -1.55 -10.97 -33.96
N SER A 132 -0.49 -10.54 -33.26
CA SER A 132 0.77 -10.26 -33.93
C SER A 132 1.42 -11.59 -34.25
N ASP A 133 1.07 -12.05 -35.45
CA ASP A 133 1.62 -13.13 -36.23
C ASP A 133 3.03 -13.50 -35.77
N GLY A 134 3.18 -14.77 -35.43
CA GLY A 134 4.45 -15.31 -34.99
C GLY A 134 5.57 -15.13 -36.01
N ASP A 135 6.71 -15.62 -35.56
CA ASP A 135 7.87 -15.96 -36.37
C ASP A 135 9.01 -14.93 -36.36
N LYS A 136 10.23 -15.47 -36.24
CA LYS A 136 11.55 -14.82 -36.28
C LYS A 136 12.04 -14.15 -34.99
N PHE A 137 12.47 -14.93 -33.99
CA PHE A 137 13.75 -14.60 -33.31
C PHE A 137 14.38 -15.81 -32.61
N GLU A 138 14.38 -16.98 -33.26
CA GLU A 138 15.06 -18.18 -32.75
C GLU A 138 16.33 -18.52 -33.56
N THR A 139 17.17 -17.53 -33.88
CA THR A 139 18.49 -17.79 -34.49
C THR A 139 19.52 -16.72 -34.13
N ALA A 140 19.98 -16.67 -32.87
CA ALA A 140 21.19 -15.88 -32.54
C ALA A 140 22.01 -16.34 -31.33
N ILE A 141 21.66 -17.42 -30.62
CA ILE A 141 22.44 -17.90 -29.46
C ILE A 141 23.28 -19.14 -29.82
N LYS A 142 24.07 -19.04 -30.89
CA LYS A 142 25.22 -19.94 -31.13
C LYS A 142 26.33 -19.16 -31.80
N LYS A 143 27.16 -18.51 -30.98
CA LYS A 143 28.63 -18.32 -31.15
C LYS A 143 29.08 -17.15 -30.28
N ARG A 144 29.60 -17.47 -29.09
CA ARG A 144 30.76 -16.80 -28.47
C ARG A 144 31.10 -17.43 -27.13
N ALA A 145 31.63 -18.65 -27.22
CA ALA A 145 32.57 -19.17 -26.25
C ALA A 145 33.96 -18.56 -26.52
N ALA A 146 34.77 -18.45 -25.46
CA ALA A 146 36.18 -18.09 -25.41
C ALA A 146 36.55 -16.60 -25.46
N LYS A 147 36.61 -15.95 -24.29
CA LYS A 147 37.83 -15.23 -23.90
C LYS A 147 38.04 -15.20 -22.38
N LYS A 148 39.07 -15.93 -21.97
CA LYS A 148 39.68 -16.03 -20.66
C LYS A 148 40.41 -14.71 -20.36
N VAL A 149 39.99 -13.95 -19.33
CA VAL A 149 40.80 -12.86 -18.75
C VAL A 149 40.75 -12.93 -17.23
N THR A 150 41.96 -12.81 -16.71
CA THR A 150 42.49 -12.88 -15.36
C THR A 150 41.85 -11.97 -14.31
N ARG A 151 41.62 -12.58 -13.13
CA ARG A 151 41.68 -12.04 -11.76
C ARG A 151 42.00 -10.55 -11.59
N LYS A 152 41.09 -9.83 -10.94
CA LYS A 152 41.43 -8.91 -9.83
C LYS A 152 40.20 -8.71 -8.94
N SER A 153 40.34 -9.16 -7.69
CA SER A 153 39.43 -8.97 -6.57
C SER A 153 39.34 -7.48 -6.21
N LYS A 154 38.12 -6.93 -6.23
CA LYS A 154 37.79 -5.64 -5.63
C LYS A 154 36.41 -5.71 -4.98
N VAL A 155 36.45 -5.76 -3.65
CA VAL A 155 35.46 -5.40 -2.62
C VAL A 155 34.03 -5.05 -3.12
N PRO A 156 32.99 -5.78 -2.71
CA PRO A 156 31.62 -5.34 -2.89
C PRO A 156 31.23 -4.31 -1.82
N SER A 157 30.99 -3.08 -2.28
CA SER A 157 30.20 -2.07 -1.58
C SER A 157 28.72 -2.37 -1.87
N SER A 158 28.03 -2.98 -0.90
CA SER A 158 26.59 -3.20 -0.96
C SER A 158 25.85 -1.97 -0.43
N LYS A 159 25.29 -1.21 -1.37
CA LYS A 159 24.25 -0.23 -1.13
C LYS A 159 22.89 -0.93 -1.03
N SER A 160 22.09 -0.42 -0.08
CA SER A 160 20.63 -0.31 -0.08
C SER A 160 19.76 -1.57 -0.21
N SER A 161 19.13 -1.95 0.91
CA SER A 161 17.71 -2.31 0.92
C SER A 161 17.07 -1.77 2.19
N THR A 162 16.30 -0.69 2.01
CA THR A 162 15.39 -0.12 3.01
C THR A 162 14.09 -0.92 2.97
N SER A 163 13.92 -1.86 3.90
CA SER A 163 12.63 -2.41 4.27
C SER A 163 12.21 -1.79 5.60
N ALA A 164 11.01 -1.24 5.62
CA ALA A 164 10.39 -0.60 6.76
C ALA A 164 9.33 -1.55 7.32
N LEU A 165 9.53 -1.99 8.56
CA LEU A 165 8.62 -2.83 9.33
C LEU A 165 8.44 -2.17 10.69
N GLU A 166 7.28 -1.56 10.92
CA GLU A 166 6.87 -1.08 12.24
C GLU A 166 5.36 -1.28 12.44
N GLU A 167 5.03 -2.24 13.30
CA GLU A 167 3.85 -2.25 14.18
C GLU A 167 4.39 -1.92 15.59
N GLU A 168 3.95 -0.86 16.26
CA GLU A 168 2.65 -0.68 16.93
C GLU A 168 2.63 -1.33 18.32
N THR A 169 2.60 -0.49 19.37
CA THR A 169 1.84 -0.66 20.64
C THR A 169 2.25 0.44 21.61
N GLY A 170 1.40 1.45 21.84
CA GLY A 170 0.59 1.57 23.07
C GLY A 170 1.24 2.64 23.98
N GLU A 171 0.58 3.41 24.84
CA GLU A 171 -0.78 3.45 25.34
C GLU A 171 -0.84 4.72 26.24
N LEU A 172 -2.01 5.38 26.28
CA LEU A 172 -2.55 6.18 27.40
C LEU A 172 -1.67 7.26 28.10
N LEU A 173 -2.13 8.52 28.04
CA LEU A 173 -2.53 9.25 29.25
C LEU A 173 -3.39 10.50 28.92
N SER A 174 -4.33 10.73 29.82
CA SER A 174 -5.56 11.52 29.72
C SER A 174 -5.37 13.03 29.93
N PRO A 175 -6.42 13.85 29.73
CA PRO A 175 -6.34 15.30 29.57
C PRO A 175 -6.52 16.06 30.89
N GLN A 176 -5.73 17.11 31.10
CA GLN A 176 -5.96 18.08 32.16
C GLN A 176 -6.26 19.47 31.57
N LYS A 177 -7.47 19.94 31.88
CA LYS A 177 -8.02 21.31 31.91
C LYS A 177 -6.93 22.39 32.13
N GLU A 178 -7.01 23.63 31.65
CA GLU A 178 -8.14 24.56 31.62
C GLU A 178 -7.73 25.87 30.91
N THR A 179 -8.70 26.49 30.21
CA THR A 179 -8.96 27.94 29.98
C THR A 179 -7.83 28.97 29.87
N GLY A 180 -7.92 29.83 28.83
CA GLY A 180 -7.39 31.19 28.90
C GLY A 180 -7.20 31.90 27.56
N VAL A 181 -8.28 32.47 27.01
CA VAL A 181 -8.23 33.44 25.90
C VAL A 181 -7.51 34.71 26.35
N LYS A 182 -6.37 35.05 25.75
CA LYS A 182 -5.90 36.44 25.57
C LYS A 182 -5.05 36.59 24.31
N ASP A 183 -5.55 37.41 23.39
CA ASP A 183 -4.77 38.01 22.29
C ASP A 183 -3.51 38.68 22.83
N LYS A 184 -2.35 38.21 22.39
CA LYS A 184 -1.05 38.84 22.64
C LYS A 184 -0.19 38.79 21.40
N ARG A 185 0.05 40.00 20.87
CA ARG A 185 0.99 40.35 19.80
C ARG A 185 2.23 39.46 19.83
N ARG A 186 2.52 38.80 18.70
CA ARG A 186 3.72 37.98 18.47
C ARG A 186 4.98 38.80 18.75
N ARG A 187 5.50 38.68 19.97
CA ARG A 187 6.90 38.96 20.30
C ARG A 187 7.70 37.83 19.64
N VAL A 188 8.55 38.18 18.68
CA VAL A 188 9.53 37.24 18.11
C VAL A 188 10.47 36.86 19.25
N ASN A 189 10.15 35.76 19.93
CA ASN A 189 11.04 35.15 20.90
C ASN A 189 12.26 34.71 20.10
N LYS A 190 13.43 35.28 20.42
CA LYS A 190 14.73 34.73 20.04
C LYS A 190 14.68 33.25 20.38
N SER A 191 14.70 32.40 19.36
CA SER A 191 14.90 30.97 19.54
C SER A 191 16.16 30.80 20.39
N PRO A 192 16.12 30.02 21.49
CA PRO A 192 17.34 29.67 22.20
C PRO A 192 18.31 29.12 21.16
N SER A 193 19.53 29.65 21.13
CA SER A 193 20.58 29.11 20.27
C SER A 193 20.87 27.70 20.76
N VAL A 194 20.17 26.72 20.21
CA VAL A 194 20.44 25.30 20.45
C VAL A 194 21.90 25.10 20.07
N GLY A 195 22.71 24.71 21.05
CA GLY A 195 24.14 24.54 20.84
C GLY A 195 24.35 23.40 19.85
N VAL A 196 25.41 23.47 19.05
CA VAL A 196 25.80 22.35 18.18
C VAL A 196 25.96 21.04 18.98
N ALA A 197 26.36 21.14 20.25
CA ALA A 197 26.43 20.01 21.17
C ALA A 197 25.08 19.31 21.40
N ASP A 198 24.00 20.07 21.58
CA ASP A 198 22.66 19.53 21.81
C ASP A 198 22.14 18.80 20.56
N ILE A 199 22.48 19.32 19.38
CA ILE A 199 22.12 18.68 18.09
C ILE A 199 22.85 17.35 17.93
N LEU A 200 24.16 17.32 18.25
CA LEU A 200 24.96 16.09 18.18
C LEU A 200 24.47 15.04 19.19
N ASP A 201 24.16 15.45 20.42
CA ASP A 201 23.64 14.54 21.44
C ASP A 201 22.29 13.95 21.02
N HIS A 202 21.37 14.78 20.52
CA HIS A 202 20.10 14.32 19.99
C HIS A 202 20.25 13.35 18.82
N GLN A 203 21.13 13.65 17.85
CA GLN A 203 21.39 12.75 16.72
C GLN A 203 21.99 11.41 17.18
N SER A 204 22.86 11.43 18.20
CA SER A 204 23.45 10.21 18.77
C SER A 204 22.40 9.33 19.44
N GLN A 205 21.46 9.93 20.18
CA GLN A 205 20.35 9.22 20.82
C GLN A 205 19.39 8.62 19.79
N VAL A 206 19.06 9.36 18.74
CA VAL A 206 18.22 8.87 17.64
C VAL A 206 18.89 7.69 16.94
N LEU A 207 20.20 7.76 16.70
CA LEU A 207 20.94 6.67 16.06
C LEU A 207 21.06 5.44 16.99
N ALA A 208 21.29 5.65 18.28
CA ALA A 208 21.33 4.57 19.27
C ALA A 208 20.00 3.81 19.33
N GLY A 209 18.88 4.54 19.42
CA GLY A 209 17.54 3.92 19.42
C GLY A 209 17.22 3.19 18.12
N PHE A 210 17.65 3.70 16.97
CA PHE A 210 17.50 2.99 15.69
C PHE A 210 18.30 1.69 15.64
N LEU A 211 19.53 1.68 16.18
CA LEU A 211 20.37 0.47 16.22
C LEU A 211 19.83 -0.59 17.17
N GLU A 212 19.32 -0.18 18.33
CA GLU A 212 18.66 -1.06 19.30
C GLU A 212 17.41 -1.71 18.68
N LYS A 213 16.52 -0.90 18.10
CA LYS A 213 15.33 -1.39 17.39
C LYS A 213 15.67 -2.40 16.29
N ARG A 214 16.74 -2.15 15.52
CA ARG A 214 17.17 -3.06 14.45
C ARG A 214 17.83 -4.34 14.98
N ALA A 215 18.41 -4.32 16.19
CA ALA A 215 18.90 -5.52 16.84
C ALA A 215 17.73 -6.40 17.30
N ASP A 216 16.71 -5.80 17.89
CA ASP A 216 15.48 -6.49 18.33
C ASP A 216 14.69 -7.08 17.16
N GLU A 217 14.61 -6.38 16.02
CA GLU A 217 13.97 -6.88 14.81
C GLU A 217 14.67 -8.17 14.31
N ARG A 218 16.01 -8.21 14.32
CA ARG A 218 16.77 -9.40 13.92
C ARG A 218 16.61 -10.57 14.87
N THR A 219 16.55 -10.33 16.18
CA THR A 219 16.33 -11.41 17.15
C THR A 219 14.93 -11.99 16.99
N HIS A 220 13.93 -11.14 16.74
CA HIS A 220 12.56 -11.57 16.44
C HIS A 220 12.47 -12.41 15.15
N GLU A 221 13.10 -11.98 14.05
CA GLU A 221 13.16 -12.75 12.79
C GLU A 221 13.80 -14.14 12.98
N LEU A 222 14.87 -14.23 13.77
CA LEU A 222 15.54 -15.50 14.06
C LEU A 222 14.66 -16.44 14.88
N ASP A 223 13.95 -15.91 15.88
CA ASP A 223 13.01 -16.68 16.70
C ASP A 223 11.81 -17.17 15.86
N GLN A 224 11.30 -16.35 14.95
CA GLN A 224 10.25 -16.77 14.02
C GLN A 224 10.75 -17.88 13.08
N SER A 225 11.93 -17.69 12.47
CA SER A 225 12.56 -18.69 11.60
C SER A 225 12.84 -20.02 12.33
N ARG A 226 13.05 -19.97 13.65
CA ARG A 226 13.21 -21.17 14.48
C ARG A 226 11.86 -21.86 14.70
N LYS A 227 10.82 -21.11 15.05
CA LYS A 227 9.45 -21.65 15.24
C LYS A 227 8.93 -22.33 13.97
N GLU A 228 9.14 -21.71 12.81
CA GLU A 228 8.74 -22.30 11.52
C GLU A 228 9.43 -23.65 11.27
N ARG A 229 10.76 -23.72 11.47
CA ARG A 229 11.49 -24.99 11.37
C ARG A 229 11.01 -26.05 12.36
N GLU A 230 10.66 -25.67 13.58
CA GLU A 230 10.11 -26.60 14.59
C GLU A 230 8.72 -27.11 14.19
N VAL A 231 7.89 -26.26 13.57
CA VAL A 231 6.57 -26.64 13.04
C VAL A 231 6.73 -27.60 11.86
N ASP A 232 7.59 -27.28 10.90
CA ASP A 232 7.87 -28.13 9.75
C ASP A 232 8.42 -29.48 10.18
N GLN A 233 9.37 -29.50 11.12
CA GLN A 233 9.94 -30.73 11.66
C GLN A 233 8.86 -31.61 12.31
N LYS A 234 7.93 -31.00 13.07
CA LYS A 234 6.80 -31.72 13.68
C LYS A 234 5.85 -32.26 12.63
N PHE A 235 5.54 -31.48 11.59
CA PHE A 235 4.70 -31.90 10.48
C PHE A 235 5.28 -33.13 9.77
N TRP A 236 6.56 -33.06 9.37
CA TRP A 236 7.22 -34.17 8.70
C TRP A 236 7.38 -35.41 9.59
N ALA A 237 7.64 -35.22 10.89
CA ALA A 237 7.69 -36.33 11.84
C ALA A 237 6.33 -37.03 11.98
N ALA A 238 5.24 -36.25 12.07
CA ALA A 238 3.89 -36.79 12.14
C ALA A 238 3.51 -37.55 10.85
N GLU A 239 3.83 -37.00 9.68
CA GLU A 239 3.56 -37.64 8.40
C GLU A 239 4.32 -38.96 8.25
N THR A 240 5.62 -38.96 8.56
CA THR A 240 6.44 -40.17 8.56
C THR A 240 5.91 -41.23 9.54
N ALA A 241 5.34 -40.81 10.68
CA ALA A 241 4.74 -41.72 11.63
C ALA A 241 3.46 -42.37 11.09
N LYS A 242 2.63 -41.62 10.35
CA LYS A 242 1.44 -42.16 9.66
C LYS A 242 1.84 -43.17 8.60
N ASP A 243 2.82 -42.86 7.76
CA ASP A 243 3.31 -43.78 6.72
C ASP A 243 3.83 -45.08 7.34
N ARG A 244 4.57 -45.00 8.45
CA ARG A 244 5.02 -46.18 9.19
C ARG A 244 3.88 -46.99 9.80
N ALA A 245 2.80 -46.32 10.25
CA ALA A 245 1.62 -47.01 10.76
C ALA A 245 0.90 -47.76 9.64
N LEU A 246 0.68 -47.12 8.49
CA LEU A 246 0.08 -47.76 7.30
C LEU A 246 0.88 -48.98 6.83
N LEU A 247 2.21 -48.86 6.81
CA LEU A 247 3.07 -49.99 6.47
C LEU A 247 2.94 -51.14 7.48
N ARG A 248 2.85 -50.84 8.79
CA ARG A 248 2.64 -51.89 9.79
C ARG A 248 1.31 -52.60 9.60
N ASP A 249 0.23 -51.86 9.34
CA ASP A 249 -1.10 -52.44 9.13
C ASP A 249 -1.16 -53.32 7.88
N LEU A 250 -0.40 -52.99 6.83
CA LEU A 250 -0.27 -53.81 5.61
C LEU A 250 0.41 -55.16 5.85
N PHE A 251 1.35 -55.24 6.80
CA PHE A 251 2.14 -56.46 7.06
C PHE A 251 1.63 -57.29 8.26
N THR A 252 0.57 -56.88 8.94
CA THR A 252 0.01 -57.58 10.11
C THR A 252 -1.33 -58.27 9.84
N GLN A 253 -1.86 -58.22 8.61
CA GLN A 253 -3.15 -58.83 8.23
C GLN A 253 -3.06 -60.30 7.75
N ASP A 254 -1.97 -61.01 8.03
CA ASP A 254 -1.82 -62.47 7.77
C ASP A 254 -2.32 -63.32 8.96
#